data_AF-A0A960EEF2-F1
#
_entry.id   AF-A0A960EEF2-F1
#
_cell.length_a   1.000
_cell.length_b   1.000
_cell.length_c   1.000
_cell.angle_alpha   90.00
_cell.angle_beta   90.00
_cell.angle_gamma   90.00
#
_symmetry.space_group_name_H-M   'P 1'
#
loop_
_entity.id
_entity.type
_entity.pdbx_description
1 polymer ?
#
loop_
_entity_poly.entity_id
_entity_poly.type
_entity_poly.pdbx_seq_one_letter_code
_entity_poly.pdbx_strand_id
1 'polypeptide(L)'
;MADPTTSADEGDDVVDPTVTTATRHTDASGTGPGDDLEVTTTEQVDLDGDGDADVVSTTTTTYIDRDHDGHAEEVHETTITRTDLDGDGVADIVDIVASTSRDTDGEGHYEVVDQWEATGIDLDGDGVIDGDEITVTHTVDPAHPHHRDHEHGSGDT
;
A
#
# COMPACT_ATOMS: atom_id res chain seq x y z
N MET A 1 -9.29 -51.64 9.41
CA MET A 1 -9.02 -50.23 9.10
C MET A 1 -9.99 -49.88 7.99
N ALA A 2 -11.10 -49.24 8.34
CA ALA A 2 -12.14 -48.90 7.37
C ALA A 2 -11.81 -47.52 6.80
N ASP A 3 -11.74 -47.43 5.47
CA ASP A 3 -12.00 -46.19 4.75
C ASP A 3 -13.47 -45.80 4.95
N PRO A 4 -13.75 -44.51 5.16
CA PRO A 4 -15.00 -43.93 4.72
C PRO A 4 -14.76 -42.92 3.60
N THR A 5 -15.52 -43.16 2.55
CA THR A 5 -15.69 -42.46 1.28
C THR A 5 -16.04 -40.98 1.41
N THR A 6 -15.57 -40.20 0.42
CA THR A 6 -16.28 -39.14 -0.31
C THR A 6 -17.44 -38.45 0.42
N SER A 7 -17.27 -37.15 0.66
CA SER A 7 -18.36 -36.19 0.50
C SER A 7 -17.96 -35.28 -0.67
N ALA A 8 -18.62 -35.48 -1.81
CA ALA A 8 -18.75 -34.42 -2.79
C ALA A 8 -19.67 -33.37 -2.16
N ASP A 9 -19.16 -32.16 -1.97
CA ASP A 9 -19.98 -30.97 -1.77
C ASP A 9 -19.72 -30.10 -3.00
N GLU A 10 -20.62 -30.20 -3.97
CA GLU A 10 -20.73 -29.21 -5.04
C GLU A 10 -21.34 -27.96 -4.41
N GLY A 11 -20.48 -27.18 -3.75
CA GLY A 11 -20.72 -25.80 -3.37
C GLY A 11 -20.08 -24.90 -4.42
N ASP A 12 -20.93 -24.34 -5.27
CA ASP A 12 -20.70 -23.15 -6.07
C ASP A 12 -20.33 -21.98 -5.14
N ASP A 13 -19.06 -21.94 -4.75
CA ASP A 13 -18.42 -20.83 -4.06
C ASP A 13 -17.01 -20.75 -4.62
N VAL A 14 -16.87 -20.12 -5.79
CA VAL A 14 -15.56 -19.64 -6.27
C VAL A 14 -15.14 -18.54 -5.29
N VAL A 15 -14.60 -18.96 -4.15
CA VAL A 15 -13.91 -18.09 -3.22
C VAL A 15 -12.63 -17.68 -3.93
N ASP A 16 -12.67 -16.52 -4.58
CA ASP A 16 -11.49 -15.76 -4.98
C ASP A 16 -10.57 -15.66 -3.76
N PRO A 17 -9.47 -16.46 -3.71
CA PRO A 17 -8.67 -16.51 -2.53
C PRO A 17 -7.76 -15.28 -2.57
N THR A 18 -8.17 -14.19 -1.92
CA THR A 18 -7.23 -13.11 -1.64
C THR A 18 -6.08 -13.66 -0.80
N VAL A 19 -4.92 -13.89 -1.43
CA VAL A 19 -3.72 -14.37 -0.72
C VAL A 19 -2.95 -13.18 -0.21
N THR A 20 -3.06 -12.91 1.09
CA THR A 20 -2.28 -11.86 1.76
C THR A 20 -1.01 -12.45 2.40
N THR A 21 0.17 -11.98 1.98
CA THR A 21 1.46 -12.32 2.62
C THR A 21 2.11 -11.07 3.18
N ALA A 22 2.40 -11.03 4.48
CA ALA A 22 3.11 -9.92 5.12
C ALA A 22 4.51 -10.33 5.59
N THR A 23 5.53 -9.58 5.18
CA THR A 23 6.93 -9.74 5.61
C THR A 23 7.39 -8.49 6.34
N ARG A 24 8.16 -8.66 7.42
CA ARG A 24 8.71 -7.55 8.22
C ARG A 24 10.23 -7.59 8.18
N HIS A 25 10.85 -6.45 7.90
CA HIS A 25 12.29 -6.24 7.92
C HIS A 25 12.62 -5.14 8.93
N THR A 26 13.53 -5.42 9.86
CA THR A 26 14.14 -4.42 10.75
C THR A 26 15.51 -4.10 10.17
N ASP A 27 15.87 -2.82 10.07
CA ASP A 27 17.21 -2.46 9.65
C ASP A 27 18.26 -2.98 10.65
N ALA A 28 19.46 -3.30 10.17
CA ALA A 28 20.44 -4.11 10.88
C ALA A 28 21.28 -3.32 11.91
N SER A 29 20.73 -2.28 12.55
CA SER A 29 21.42 -1.51 13.59
C SER A 29 21.27 -2.11 15.00
N GLY A 30 20.27 -2.98 15.21
CA GLY A 30 20.30 -3.99 16.26
C GLY A 30 19.43 -3.70 17.48
N THR A 31 18.23 -4.27 17.47
CA THR A 31 17.51 -4.82 18.63
C THR A 31 17.04 -3.82 19.69
N GLY A 32 16.88 -2.55 19.33
CA GLY A 32 16.27 -1.52 20.19
C GLY A 32 14.78 -1.32 19.87
N PRO A 33 13.94 -0.90 20.83
CA PRO A 33 12.75 -0.15 20.48
C PRO A 33 13.18 1.15 19.77
N GLY A 34 12.57 1.44 18.62
CA GLY A 34 12.83 2.63 17.81
C GLY A 34 13.75 2.46 16.60
N ASP A 35 13.92 1.23 16.10
CA ASP A 35 14.59 0.99 14.81
C ASP A 35 13.59 1.18 13.64
N ASP A 36 14.07 1.65 12.49
CA ASP A 36 13.26 1.73 11.26
C ASP A 36 12.65 0.36 10.91
N LEU A 37 11.35 0.36 10.61
CA LEU A 37 10.58 -0.84 10.32
C LEU A 37 10.06 -0.79 8.89
N GLU A 38 10.38 -1.80 8.09
CA GLU A 38 9.76 -2.01 6.79
C GLU A 38 8.79 -3.20 6.85
N VAL A 39 7.58 -3.01 6.35
CA VAL A 39 6.55 -4.02 6.22
C VAL A 39 6.16 -4.11 4.76
N THR A 40 6.26 -5.29 4.16
CA THR A 40 5.76 -5.54 2.81
C THR A 40 4.58 -6.48 2.88
N THR A 41 3.45 -6.08 2.31
CA THR A 41 2.23 -6.88 2.19
C THR A 41 1.92 -7.10 0.71
N THR A 42 1.73 -8.34 0.31
CA THR A 42 1.30 -8.71 -1.05
C THR A 42 -0.09 -9.30 -0.98
N GLU A 43 -0.98 -8.83 -1.85
CA GLU A 43 -2.34 -9.34 -2.07
C GLU A 43 -2.46 -9.81 -3.52
N GLN A 44 -3.11 -10.94 -3.73
CA GLN A 44 -3.34 -11.53 -5.04
C GLN A 44 -4.82 -11.87 -5.19
N VAL A 45 -5.38 -11.65 -6.37
CA VAL A 45 -6.78 -11.88 -6.71
C VAL A 45 -6.84 -12.66 -8.02
N ASP A 46 -7.65 -13.72 -8.02
CA ASP A 46 -7.91 -14.63 -9.15
C ASP A 46 -9.40 -14.49 -9.51
N LEU A 47 -9.68 -13.67 -10.52
CA LEU A 47 -11.00 -13.25 -10.96
C LEU A 47 -11.71 -14.33 -11.79
N ASP A 48 -10.95 -15.18 -12.50
CA ASP A 48 -11.52 -16.18 -13.40
C ASP A 48 -11.48 -17.62 -12.84
N GLY A 49 -10.75 -17.82 -11.74
CA GLY A 49 -10.68 -19.06 -10.98
C GLY A 49 -9.80 -20.13 -11.62
N ASP A 50 -8.88 -19.75 -12.51
CA ASP A 50 -7.96 -20.69 -13.16
C ASP A 50 -6.75 -21.08 -12.30
N GLY A 51 -6.55 -20.37 -11.18
CA GLY A 51 -5.51 -20.59 -10.20
C GLY A 51 -4.27 -19.70 -10.36
N ASP A 52 -4.22 -18.87 -11.40
CA ASP A 52 -3.25 -17.79 -11.58
C ASP A 52 -3.87 -16.45 -11.14
N ALA A 53 -3.03 -15.51 -10.69
CA ALA A 53 -3.52 -14.24 -10.15
C ALA A 53 -3.62 -13.19 -11.25
N ASP A 54 -4.83 -12.71 -11.53
CA ASP A 54 -5.09 -11.59 -12.45
C ASP A 54 -4.62 -10.26 -11.88
N VAL A 55 -4.73 -10.07 -10.56
CA VAL A 55 -4.32 -8.84 -9.90
C VAL A 55 -3.35 -9.14 -8.77
N VAL A 56 -2.20 -8.47 -8.79
CA VAL A 56 -1.19 -8.54 -7.73
C VAL A 56 -0.93 -7.14 -7.21
N SER A 57 -1.28 -6.90 -5.95
CA SER A 57 -0.96 -5.66 -5.23
C SER A 57 0.17 -5.91 -4.22
N THR A 58 1.18 -5.06 -4.20
CA THR A 58 2.24 -5.10 -3.20
C THR A 58 2.41 -3.73 -2.57
N THR A 59 2.15 -3.65 -1.27
CA THR A 59 2.33 -2.47 -0.44
C THR A 59 3.56 -2.62 0.42
N THR A 60 4.53 -1.73 0.27
CA THR A 60 5.68 -1.59 1.17
C THR A 60 5.52 -0.33 2.00
N THR A 61 5.52 -0.48 3.31
CA THR A 61 5.42 0.61 4.29
C THR A 61 6.70 0.66 5.12
N THR A 62 7.38 1.80 5.14
CA THR A 62 8.55 2.07 5.96
C THR A 62 8.20 3.08 7.05
N TYR A 63 8.35 2.70 8.31
CA TYR A 63 8.23 3.55 9.47
C TYR A 63 9.62 4.00 9.90
N ILE A 64 9.80 5.32 10.04
CA ILE A 64 11.07 5.94 10.40
C ILE A 64 10.90 6.56 11.79
N ASP A 65 11.69 6.11 12.75
CA ASP A 65 11.77 6.61 14.12
C ASP A 65 13.19 7.14 14.36
N ARG A 66 13.39 8.44 14.16
CA ARG A 66 14.72 9.06 14.17
C ARG A 66 15.24 9.31 15.57
N ASP A 67 14.37 9.51 16.55
CA ASP A 67 14.76 9.76 17.93
C ASP A 67 14.75 8.51 18.84
N HIS A 68 14.28 7.39 18.28
CA HIS A 68 14.22 6.05 18.87
C HIS A 68 13.37 6.00 20.14
N ASP A 69 12.29 6.80 20.21
CA ASP A 69 11.36 6.81 21.34
C ASP A 69 10.25 5.73 21.24
N GLY A 70 10.18 5.04 20.10
CA GLY A 70 9.18 4.02 19.79
C GLY A 70 8.00 4.56 18.97
N HIS A 71 8.00 5.83 18.58
CA HIS A 71 7.01 6.46 17.72
C HIS A 71 7.68 6.93 16.42
N ALA A 72 7.21 6.44 15.28
CA ALA A 72 7.74 6.92 14.00
C ALA A 72 7.34 8.38 13.76
N GLU A 73 8.23 9.22 13.26
CA GLU A 73 7.89 10.60 12.88
C GLU A 73 7.53 10.71 11.39
N GLU A 74 7.90 9.69 10.60
CA GLU A 74 7.68 9.67 9.16
C GLU A 74 7.33 8.26 8.69
N VAL A 75 6.37 8.18 7.78
CA VAL A 75 5.94 6.93 7.15
C VAL A 75 6.02 7.09 5.65
N HIS A 76 6.77 6.22 4.98
CA HIS A 76 6.71 6.06 3.53
C HIS A 76 5.86 4.86 3.20
N GLU A 77 4.94 5.00 2.27
CA GLU A 77 4.15 3.88 1.76
C GLU A 77 4.24 3.86 0.23
N THR A 78 4.43 2.69 -0.35
CA THR A 78 4.37 2.49 -1.80
C THR A 78 3.54 1.26 -2.09
N THR A 79 2.43 1.44 -2.79
CA THR A 79 1.60 0.37 -3.31
C THR A 79 1.80 0.26 -4.81
N ILE A 80 2.10 -0.94 -5.29
CA ILE A 80 2.20 -1.27 -6.71
C ILE A 80 1.14 -2.33 -7.01
N THR A 81 0.17 -1.99 -7.85
CA THR A 81 -0.85 -2.92 -8.33
C THR A 81 -0.58 -3.24 -9.79
N ARG A 82 -0.53 -4.53 -10.12
CA ARG A 82 -0.40 -5.06 -11.47
C ARG A 82 -1.65 -5.83 -11.81
N THR A 83 -2.19 -5.61 -13.00
CA THR A 83 -3.36 -6.32 -13.48
C THR A 83 -3.07 -6.90 -14.86
N ASP A 84 -3.34 -8.18 -15.01
CA ASP A 84 -3.35 -8.96 -16.25
C ASP A 84 -4.82 -9.33 -16.53
N LEU A 85 -5.40 -8.78 -17.59
CA LEU A 85 -6.82 -8.94 -17.93
C LEU A 85 -7.06 -10.05 -18.93
N ASP A 86 -6.03 -10.51 -19.63
CA ASP A 86 -6.15 -11.54 -20.66
C ASP A 86 -5.45 -12.87 -20.31
N GLY A 87 -4.76 -12.91 -19.18
CA GLY A 87 -4.18 -14.11 -18.57
C GLY A 87 -2.92 -14.58 -19.28
N ASP A 88 -2.21 -13.71 -20.00
CA ASP A 88 -1.00 -14.08 -20.73
C ASP A 88 0.28 -14.03 -19.87
N GLY A 89 0.17 -13.54 -18.64
CA GLY A 89 1.23 -13.38 -17.65
C GLY A 89 1.97 -12.03 -17.74
N VAL A 90 1.53 -11.11 -18.60
CA VAL A 90 2.02 -9.74 -18.73
C VAL A 90 0.97 -8.79 -18.18
N ALA A 91 1.40 -7.79 -17.41
CA ALA A 91 0.48 -6.82 -16.85
C ALA A 91 0.04 -5.81 -17.90
N ASP A 92 -1.26 -5.78 -18.21
CA ASP A 92 -1.90 -4.74 -19.01
C ASP A 92 -1.91 -3.39 -18.30
N ILE A 93 -2.08 -3.41 -16.98
CA ILE A 93 -2.19 -2.19 -16.16
C ILE A 93 -1.21 -2.28 -15.00
N VAL A 94 -0.49 -1.18 -14.78
CA VAL A 94 0.34 -0.99 -13.59
C VAL A 94 -0.03 0.33 -12.94
N ASP A 95 -0.51 0.26 -11.70
CA ASP A 95 -0.78 1.42 -10.86
C ASP A 95 0.25 1.49 -9.71
N ILE A 96 0.76 2.68 -9.44
CA ILE A 96 1.75 2.94 -8.39
C ILE A 96 1.28 4.14 -7.60
N VAL A 97 1.06 3.95 -6.31
CA VAL A 97 0.81 5.04 -5.35
C VAL A 97 1.94 5.06 -4.35
N ALA A 98 2.67 6.17 -4.27
CA ALA A 98 3.71 6.39 -3.27
C ALA A 98 3.38 7.62 -2.43
N SER A 99 3.39 7.49 -1.11
CA SER A 99 3.07 8.58 -0.19
C SER A 99 4.14 8.74 0.89
N THR A 100 4.30 9.98 1.33
CA THR A 100 5.04 10.34 2.54
C THR A 100 4.06 10.96 3.53
N SER A 101 4.01 10.42 4.74
CA SER A 101 3.20 10.94 5.83
C SER A 101 4.06 11.33 7.02
N ARG A 102 3.68 12.38 7.75
CA ARG A 102 4.37 12.86 8.96
C ARG A 102 3.37 13.31 10.01
N ASP A 103 3.74 13.15 11.28
CA ASP A 103 3.06 13.81 12.39
C ASP A 103 3.70 15.19 12.58
N THR A 104 3.10 16.22 11.98
CA THR A 104 3.76 17.54 11.90
C THR A 104 3.55 18.37 13.16
N ASP A 105 2.52 18.09 13.96
CA ASP A 105 2.16 18.85 15.15
C ASP A 105 2.30 18.07 16.47
N GLY A 106 2.66 16.79 16.40
CA GLY A 106 3.03 15.94 17.53
C GLY A 106 1.82 15.42 18.30
N GLU A 107 0.67 15.28 17.65
CA GLU A 107 -0.57 14.80 18.27
C GLU A 107 -0.83 13.30 18.07
N GLY A 108 0.09 12.59 17.40
CA GLY A 108 0.03 11.16 17.15
C GLY A 108 -0.82 10.78 15.93
N HIS A 109 -1.08 11.73 15.03
CA HIS A 109 -1.75 11.53 13.76
C HIS A 109 -0.76 11.85 12.63
N TYR A 110 -0.80 11.05 11.55
CA TYR A 110 0.03 11.32 10.38
C TYR A 110 -0.81 12.00 9.31
N GLU A 111 -0.27 13.07 8.74
CA GLU A 111 -0.79 13.72 7.55
C GLU A 111 0.03 13.30 6.34
N VAL A 112 -0.64 12.97 5.23
CA VAL A 112 0.03 12.79 3.93
C VAL A 112 0.53 14.16 3.47
N VAL A 113 1.84 14.32 3.35
CA VAL A 113 2.47 15.59 2.95
C VAL A 113 2.96 15.58 1.50
N ASP A 114 3.18 14.40 0.94
CA ASP A 114 3.61 14.20 -0.45
C ASP A 114 2.99 12.90 -0.98
N GLN A 115 2.40 12.93 -2.18
CA GLN A 115 1.83 11.75 -2.84
C GLN A 115 2.06 11.78 -4.33
N TRP A 116 2.58 10.68 -4.85
CA TRP A 116 2.75 10.39 -6.27
C TRP A 116 1.83 9.25 -6.67
N GLU A 117 1.15 9.43 -7.79
CA GLU A 117 0.37 8.38 -8.43
C GLU A 117 0.85 8.25 -9.87
N ALA A 118 1.12 7.02 -10.31
CA ALA A 118 1.46 6.72 -11.69
C ALA A 118 0.64 5.54 -12.17
N THR A 119 -0.10 5.71 -13.25
CA THR A 119 -0.87 4.65 -13.90
C THR A 119 -0.36 4.48 -15.32
N GLY A 120 0.11 3.27 -15.64
CA GLY A 120 0.44 2.84 -16.99
C GLY A 120 -0.58 1.82 -17.49
N ILE A 121 -0.96 1.91 -18.76
CA ILE A 121 -1.89 0.99 -19.42
C ILE A 121 -1.31 0.62 -20.78
N ASP A 122 -1.03 -0.64 -21.04
CA ASP A 122 -0.64 -1.13 -22.38
C ASP A 122 -1.86 -1.03 -23.32
N LEU A 123 -1.92 0.04 -24.13
CA LEU A 123 -3.08 0.35 -24.94
C LEU A 123 -3.07 -0.37 -26.29
N ASP A 124 -1.89 -0.79 -26.76
CA ASP A 124 -1.73 -1.45 -28.04
C ASP A 124 -1.52 -2.97 -27.94
N GLY A 125 -1.29 -3.47 -26.71
CA GLY A 125 -1.22 -4.89 -26.37
C GLY A 125 0.06 -5.54 -26.88
N ASP A 126 1.16 -4.80 -26.91
CA ASP A 126 2.45 -5.32 -27.35
C ASP A 126 3.29 -5.97 -26.22
N GLY A 127 2.78 -5.89 -24.99
CA GLY A 127 3.37 -6.43 -23.77
C GLY A 127 4.35 -5.48 -23.09
N VAL A 128 4.41 -4.21 -23.49
CA VAL A 128 5.28 -3.19 -22.92
C VAL A 128 4.51 -1.89 -22.71
N ILE A 129 4.42 -1.44 -21.45
CA ILE A 129 3.91 -0.09 -21.16
C ILE A 129 4.94 0.96 -21.61
N ASP A 130 4.57 1.72 -22.63
CA ASP A 130 5.37 2.80 -23.19
C ASP A 130 5.25 4.11 -22.40
N GLY A 131 6.19 5.03 -22.62
CA GLY A 131 6.25 6.28 -21.87
C GLY A 131 5.04 7.21 -22.08
N ASP A 132 4.42 7.17 -23.26
CA ASP A 132 3.19 7.92 -23.59
C ASP A 132 1.91 7.23 -23.13
N GLU A 133 2.02 6.01 -22.60
CA GLU A 133 0.94 5.25 -21.98
C GLU A 133 0.87 5.43 -20.46
N ILE A 134 1.75 6.27 -19.91
CA ILE A 134 1.86 6.54 -18.48
C ILE A 134 1.29 7.92 -18.16
N THR A 135 0.39 7.96 -17.18
CA THR A 135 -0.07 9.19 -16.53
C THR A 135 0.52 9.29 -15.14
N VAL A 136 1.04 10.47 -14.78
CA VAL A 136 1.59 10.74 -13.45
C VAL A 136 0.90 11.94 -12.82
N THR A 137 0.46 11.79 -11.58
CA THR A 137 -0.08 12.86 -10.73
C THR A 137 0.80 13.03 -9.51
N HIS A 138 1.05 14.28 -9.12
CA HIS A 138 1.79 14.62 -7.91
C HIS A 138 0.97 15.62 -7.09
N THR A 139 0.72 15.28 -5.84
CA THR A 139 0.01 16.12 -4.87
C THR A 139 0.92 16.38 -3.69
N VAL A 140 1.06 17.66 -3.34
CA VAL A 140 1.76 18.10 -2.13
C VAL A 140 0.75 18.81 -1.27
N ASP A 141 0.50 18.29 -0.06
CA ASP A 141 -0.25 19.03 0.95
C ASP A 141 0.76 19.59 1.97
N PRO A 142 0.97 20.92 2.02
CA PRO A 142 1.73 21.50 3.09
C PRO A 142 0.93 21.29 4.38
N ALA A 143 1.39 20.34 5.21
CA ALA A 143 0.87 20.02 6.53
C ALA A 143 0.07 21.19 7.11
N HIS A 144 -1.25 20.99 7.23
CA HIS A 144 -2.15 22.06 7.61
C HIS A 144 -1.68 22.60 8.96
N PRO A 145 -1.31 23.89 9.09
CA PRO A 145 -1.17 24.46 10.41
C PRO A 145 -2.58 24.43 10.99
N HIS A 146 -2.85 23.50 11.90
CA HIS A 146 -3.98 23.64 12.80
C HIS A 146 -3.79 25.01 13.43
N HIS A 147 -4.65 25.95 13.01
CA HIS A 147 -4.80 27.22 13.68
C HIS A 147 -5.01 26.84 15.14
N ARG A 148 -3.99 27.02 15.98
CA ARG A 148 -4.25 27.26 17.39
C ARG A 148 -5.13 28.50 17.33
N ASP A 149 -6.42 28.32 17.49
CA ASP A 149 -7.28 29.35 17.99
C ASP A 149 -6.70 29.72 19.36
N HIS A 150 -5.67 30.57 19.33
CA HIS A 150 -5.30 31.39 20.45
C HIS A 150 -6.53 32.25 20.66
N GLU A 151 -7.40 31.78 21.53
CA GLU A 151 -8.42 32.56 22.17
C GLU A 151 -7.71 33.62 23.04
N HIS A 152 -7.15 34.63 22.38
CA HIS A 152 -6.68 35.86 23.00
C HIS A 152 -7.73 36.95 22.77
N GLY A 153 -8.63 37.04 23.73
CA GLY A 153 -9.01 38.31 24.33
C GLY A 153 -10.10 39.13 23.63
N SER A 154 -11.30 39.05 24.18
CA SER A 154 -12.20 40.20 24.33
C SER A 154 -13.17 39.89 25.48
N GLY A 155 -13.30 40.65 26.56
CA GLY A 155 -12.74 41.96 26.83
C GLY A 155 -13.00 42.39 28.28
N ASP A 156 -12.38 43.51 28.57
CA ASP A 156 -12.59 44.46 29.67
C ASP A 156 -14.08 44.70 30.01
N THR A 157 -14.49 44.42 31.26
CA THR A 157 -15.12 45.35 32.25
C THR A 157 -15.51 44.61 33.52
#